data_AF-A0AAV9LNU1-F1
#
_entry.id   AF-A0AAV9LNU1-F1
#
_cell.length_a   1.000
_cell.length_b   1.000
_cell.length_c   1.000
_cell.angle_alpha   90.00
_cell.angle_beta   90.00
_cell.angle_gamma   90.00
#
_symmetry.space_group_name_H-M   'P 1'
#
loop_
_entity.id
_entity.type
_entity.pdbx_description
1 polymer ?
#
loop_
_entity_poly.entity_id
_entity_poly.type
_entity_poly.pdbx_seq_one_letter_code
_entity_poly.pdbx_strand_id
1 'polypeptide(L)'
;MSESTCDSITNSMRMTCFYGEMARCFTSRTPLNSKRRFYRFLLCYFYQIENYGFWRWEDSSSENSSIEVNLLKSKLEVAMLKMENLRESLNAVKIERDNLKKKLENLESLNYFEVNKSRNLEAKVSKLKMLCMLSFTVFVIFVVAIFK
;
A
#
# COMPACT_ATOMS: atom_id res chain seq x y z
N MET A 1 -39.24 30.96 24.49
CA MET A 1 -37.78 30.99 24.69
C MET A 1 -37.51 30.29 25.99
N SER A 2 -36.89 29.13 25.92
CA SER A 2 -36.79 28.16 27.01
C SER A 2 -35.77 28.60 28.06
N GLU A 3 -36.18 28.56 29.33
CA GLU A 3 -35.33 28.75 30.51
C GLU A 3 -34.21 27.71 30.50
N SER A 4 -32.95 28.15 30.43
CA SER A 4 -31.80 27.27 30.64
C SER A 4 -31.43 27.27 32.12
N THR A 5 -32.02 26.34 32.86
CA THR A 5 -31.69 26.07 34.26
C THR A 5 -30.27 25.50 34.32
N CYS A 6 -29.32 26.35 34.71
CA CYS A 6 -27.97 25.92 35.04
C CYS A 6 -27.99 25.27 36.43
N ASP A 7 -28.04 23.94 36.49
CA ASP A 7 -27.85 23.19 37.73
C ASP A 7 -26.41 23.39 38.24
N SER A 8 -26.23 24.39 39.09
CA SER A 8 -24.98 24.67 39.80
C SER A 8 -24.82 23.71 40.98
N ILE A 9 -24.39 22.48 40.70
CA ILE A 9 -23.98 21.53 41.75
C ILE A 9 -22.71 22.08 42.42
N THR A 10 -22.92 22.76 43.54
CA THR A 10 -21.92 23.27 44.49
C THR A 10 -21.22 22.12 45.22
N ASN A 11 -20.26 21.46 44.57
CA ASN A 11 -19.25 20.68 45.29
C ASN A 11 -17.97 21.52 45.39
N SER A 12 -17.89 22.36 46.42
CA SER A 12 -16.67 23.13 46.71
C SER A 12 -15.59 22.17 47.24
N MET A 13 -14.70 21.72 46.36
CA MET A 13 -13.53 20.94 46.75
C MET A 13 -12.42 21.92 47.17
N ARG A 14 -11.72 21.64 48.27
CA ARG A 14 -10.51 22.40 48.65
C ARG A 14 -9.30 21.76 47.98
N MET A 15 -8.54 22.53 47.21
CA MET A 15 -7.24 22.09 46.68
C MET A 15 -6.16 23.08 47.13
N THR A 16 -4.95 22.56 47.29
CA THR A 16 -3.76 23.37 47.57
C THR A 16 -3.39 24.18 46.33
N CYS A 17 -3.29 25.50 46.48
CA CYS A 17 -2.82 26.39 45.43
C CYS A 17 -1.30 26.25 45.24
N PHE A 18 -0.76 26.87 44.18
CA PHE A 18 0.67 26.84 43.87
C PHE A 18 1.56 27.38 45.01
N TYR A 19 0.97 28.18 45.92
CA TYR A 19 1.62 28.73 47.11
C TYR A 19 1.44 27.90 48.39
N GLY A 20 0.87 26.69 48.30
CA GLY A 20 0.75 25.79 49.44
C GLY A 20 -0.48 26.02 50.33
N GLU A 21 -1.30 27.03 50.06
CA GLU A 21 -2.53 27.30 50.83
C GLU A 21 -3.75 26.58 50.23
N MET A 22 -4.74 26.23 51.06
CA MET A 22 -5.99 25.61 50.58
C MET A 22 -6.96 26.66 50.04
N ALA A 23 -7.28 26.57 48.75
CA ALA A 23 -8.26 27.41 48.06
C ALA A 23 -9.52 26.63 47.69
N ARG A 24 -10.67 27.33 47.61
CA ARG A 24 -11.91 26.75 47.07
C ARG A 24 -11.79 26.62 45.54
N CYS A 25 -12.03 25.42 45.04
CA CYS A 25 -12.08 25.12 43.62
C CYS A 25 -13.51 24.91 43.17
N PHE A 26 -13.86 25.53 42.04
CA PHE A 26 -15.10 25.26 41.34
C PHE A 26 -14.80 24.37 40.14
N THR A 27 -15.58 23.29 40.02
CA THR A 27 -15.55 22.44 38.83
C THR A 27 -16.75 22.79 37.95
N SER A 28 -16.53 22.94 36.65
CA SER A 28 -17.63 22.95 35.68
C SER A 28 -17.39 21.90 34.62
N ARG A 29 -18.49 21.36 34.08
CA ARG A 29 -18.51 20.49 32.90
C ARG A 29 -19.35 21.19 31.86
N THR A 30 -18.86 21.29 30.64
CA THR A 30 -19.68 21.78 29.53
C THR A 30 -20.42 20.60 28.90
N PRO A 31 -21.70 20.75 28.49
CA PRO A 31 -22.44 19.68 27.82
C PRO A 31 -21.73 19.15 26.56
N LEU A 32 -21.02 20.04 25.86
CA LEU A 32 -20.25 19.75 24.65
C LEU A 32 -18.91 19.05 24.90
N ASN A 33 -18.46 18.91 26.16
CA ASN A 33 -17.16 18.30 26.47
C ASN A 33 -17.15 17.63 27.85
N SER A 34 -17.99 16.61 28.00
CA SER A 34 -18.23 15.89 29.27
C SER A 34 -17.00 15.23 29.90
N LYS A 35 -15.94 15.00 29.12
CA LYS A 35 -14.68 14.42 29.58
C LYS A 35 -13.71 15.44 30.17
N ARG A 36 -13.90 16.73 29.91
CA ARG A 36 -13.02 17.81 30.39
C ARG A 36 -13.57 18.43 31.67
N ARG A 37 -12.68 18.65 32.64
CA ARG A 37 -12.99 19.35 33.89
C ARG A 37 -12.30 20.71 33.89
N PHE A 38 -13.07 21.76 34.13
CA PHE A 38 -12.52 23.10 34.32
C PHE A 38 -12.38 23.38 35.81
N TYR A 39 -11.17 23.69 36.24
CA TYR A 39 -10.92 24.13 37.61
C TYR A 39 -10.67 25.63 37.63
N ARG A 40 -11.52 26.38 38.35
CA ARG A 40 -11.24 27.78 38.71
C ARG A 40 -10.73 27.84 40.13
N PHE A 41 -9.49 28.30 40.30
CA PHE A 41 -8.93 28.63 41.60
C PHE A 41 -9.27 30.08 41.93
N LEU A 42 -9.91 30.31 43.07
CA LEU A 42 -9.88 31.64 43.71
C LEU A 42 -8.53 31.75 44.41
N LEU A 43 -7.72 32.73 44.02
CA LEU A 43 -6.38 32.93 44.55
C LEU A 43 -6.39 33.00 46.08
N CYS A 44 -5.39 32.31 46.64
CA CYS A 44 -4.95 32.40 48.02
C CYS A 44 -4.77 33.88 48.43
N TYR A 45 -5.14 34.22 49.66
CA TYR A 45 -5.61 35.55 50.13
C TYR A 45 -4.60 36.72 50.08
N PHE A 46 -3.53 36.63 49.30
CA PHE A 46 -2.36 37.49 49.47
C PHE A 46 -2.26 38.70 48.52
N TYR A 47 -3.14 38.88 47.54
CA TYR A 47 -3.18 40.13 46.76
C TYR A 47 -4.62 40.53 46.40
N GLN A 48 -5.11 41.60 47.03
CA GLN A 48 -6.35 42.32 46.68
C GLN A 48 -6.19 43.13 45.37
N ILE A 49 -5.47 42.60 44.37
CA ILE A 49 -5.30 43.27 43.08
C ILE A 49 -5.86 42.33 42.02
N GLU A 50 -7.14 42.58 41.71
CA GLU A 50 -7.92 42.05 40.59
C GLU A 50 -8.07 40.52 40.49
N ASN A 51 -9.30 40.08 40.25
CA ASN A 51 -9.76 38.68 40.21
C ASN A 51 -9.16 37.86 39.04
N TYR A 52 -7.84 37.72 38.95
CA TYR A 52 -7.19 36.86 37.96
C TYR A 52 -7.29 35.39 38.38
N GLY A 53 -8.38 34.73 38.00
CA GLY A 53 -8.53 33.29 38.17
C GLY A 53 -7.65 32.55 37.17
N PHE A 54 -6.74 31.69 37.64
CA PHE A 54 -6.02 30.76 36.78
C PHE A 54 -6.89 29.55 36.46
N TRP A 55 -6.98 29.22 35.17
CA TRP A 55 -7.61 28.00 34.68
C TRP A 55 -6.54 26.94 34.51
N ARG A 56 -6.65 25.82 35.23
CA ARG A 56 -5.82 24.63 34.99
C ARG A 56 -6.63 23.62 34.19
N TRP A 57 -6.01 23.15 33.12
CA TRP A 57 -6.53 22.07 32.27
C TRP A 57 -6.01 20.74 32.80
N GLU A 58 -6.91 19.78 32.98
CA GLU A 58 -6.55 18.40 33.26
C GLU A 58 -7.39 17.54 32.32
N ASP A 59 -6.79 17.14 31.20
CA ASP A 59 -7.38 16.10 30.37
C ASP A 59 -7.22 14.79 31.15
N SER A 60 -8.32 14.04 31.30
CA SER A 60 -8.23 12.70 31.86
C SER A 60 -7.29 11.88 30.99
N SER A 61 -6.10 11.52 31.51
CA SER A 61 -5.17 10.63 30.83
C SER A 61 -5.88 9.29 30.62
N SER A 62 -6.43 9.10 29.44
CA SER A 62 -7.11 7.87 29.06
C SER A 62 -6.02 6.84 28.79
N GLU A 63 -5.73 5.93 29.72
CA GLU A 63 -4.79 4.80 29.53
C GLU A 63 -5.06 4.04 28.22
N ASN A 64 -6.33 4.02 27.77
CA ASN A 64 -6.75 3.41 26.51
C ASN A 64 -6.09 4.03 25.27
N SER A 65 -5.67 5.31 25.29
CA SER A 65 -5.09 5.96 24.12
C SER A 65 -3.68 5.46 23.81
N SER A 66 -2.92 5.05 24.83
CA SER A 66 -1.57 4.49 24.64
C SER A 66 -1.63 3.11 23.97
N ILE A 67 -2.59 2.27 24.38
CA ILE A 67 -2.81 0.93 23.82
C ILE A 67 -3.23 1.03 22.34
N GLU A 68 -4.14 1.96 22.02
CA GLU A 68 -4.62 2.17 20.65
C GLU A 68 -3.50 2.68 19.71
N VAL A 69 -2.67 3.60 20.18
CA VAL A 69 -1.50 4.09 19.43
C VAL A 69 -0.49 2.97 19.17
N ASN A 70 -0.21 2.13 20.17
CA ASN A 70 0.71 1.00 20.01
C ASN A 70 0.17 -0.05 19.03
N LEU A 71 -1.14 -0.31 19.04
CA LEU A 71 -1.78 -1.21 18.08
C LEU A 71 -1.74 -0.66 16.64
N LEU A 72 -1.96 0.64 16.46
CA LEU A 72 -1.84 1.28 15.15
C LEU A 72 -0.40 1.24 14.64
N LYS A 73 0.57 1.46 15.52
CA LYS A 73 2.00 1.39 15.19
C LYS A 73 2.39 0.00 14.71
N SER A 74 1.99 -1.06 15.42
CA SER A 74 2.31 -2.44 15.01
C SER A 74 1.65 -2.81 13.68
N LYS A 75 0.40 -2.38 13.44
CA LYS A 75 -0.27 -2.57 12.14
C LYS A 75 0.47 -1.85 11.01
N LEU A 76 0.97 -0.63 11.25
CA LEU A 76 1.73 0.14 10.28
C LEU A 76 3.05 -0.57 9.94
N GLU A 77 3.81 -1.04 10.93
CA GLU A 77 5.05 -1.78 10.72
C GLU A 77 4.82 -3.05 9.89
N VAL A 78 3.78 -3.82 10.21
CA VAL A 78 3.41 -5.02 9.43
C VAL A 78 3.02 -4.65 8.00
N ALA A 79 2.28 -3.56 7.80
CA ALA A 79 1.91 -3.10 6.46
C ALA A 79 3.14 -2.66 5.65
N MET A 80 4.09 -1.96 6.28
CA MET A 80 5.35 -1.55 5.63
C MET A 80 6.18 -2.77 5.20
N LEU A 81 6.35 -3.77 6.07
CA LEU A 81 7.06 -5.01 5.72
C LEU A 81 6.39 -5.76 4.56
N LYS A 82 5.05 -5.84 4.56
CA LYS A 82 4.31 -6.44 3.44
C LYS A 82 4.52 -5.66 2.15
N MET A 83 4.51 -4.33 2.21
CA MET A 83 4.73 -3.47 1.04
C MET A 83 6.14 -3.63 0.48
N GLU A 84 7.15 -3.74 1.35
CA GLU A 84 8.52 -3.99 0.94
C GLU A 84 8.69 -5.35 0.26
N ASN A 85 8.15 -6.41 0.85
CA ASN A 85 8.18 -7.76 0.26
C ASN A 85 7.47 -7.79 -1.12
N LEU A 86 6.31 -7.14 -1.24
CA LEU A 86 5.61 -7.01 -2.53
C LEU A 86 6.44 -6.23 -3.56
N ARG A 87 7.15 -5.18 -3.14
CA ARG A 87 8.04 -4.42 -4.01
C ARG A 87 9.20 -5.27 -4.53
N GLU A 88 9.81 -6.08 -3.67
CA GLU A 88 10.87 -7.01 -4.05
C GLU A 88 10.36 -8.08 -5.03
N SER A 89 9.22 -8.70 -4.72
CA SER A 89 8.56 -9.67 -5.61
C SER A 89 8.23 -9.05 -6.97
N LEU A 90 7.71 -7.83 -7.01
CA LEU A 90 7.43 -7.13 -8.27
C LEU A 90 8.70 -6.88 -9.09
N ASN A 91 9.82 -6.55 -8.44
CA ASN A 91 11.10 -6.36 -9.12
C ASN A 91 11.62 -7.68 -9.71
N ALA A 92 11.51 -8.79 -8.97
CA ALA A 92 11.87 -10.11 -9.46
C ALA A 92 11.05 -10.49 -10.71
N VAL A 93 9.73 -10.30 -10.66
CA VAL A 93 8.82 -10.56 -11.80
C VAL A 93 9.17 -9.67 -13.01
N LYS A 94 9.53 -8.41 -12.80
CA LYS A 94 9.99 -7.53 -13.90
C LYS A 94 11.25 -8.05 -14.58
N ILE A 95 12.24 -8.48 -13.79
CA ILE A 95 13.50 -9.04 -14.31
C ILE A 95 13.22 -10.31 -15.11
N GLU A 96 12.39 -11.21 -14.60
CA GLU A 96 12.00 -12.44 -15.30
C GLU A 96 11.27 -12.13 -16.62
N ARG A 97 10.32 -11.18 -16.60
CA ARG A 97 9.60 -10.75 -17.79
C ARG A 97 10.53 -10.19 -18.85
N ASP A 98 11.51 -9.37 -18.47
CA ASP A 98 12.48 -8.79 -19.41
C ASP A 98 13.42 -9.87 -19.99
N ASN A 99 13.80 -10.86 -19.19
CA ASN A 99 14.57 -12.01 -19.66
C ASN A 99 13.76 -12.86 -20.66
N LEU A 100 12.49 -13.15 -20.33
CA LEU A 100 11.60 -13.89 -21.21
C LEU A 100 11.35 -13.16 -22.53
N LYS A 101 11.20 -11.83 -22.48
CA LYS A 101 11.05 -11.01 -23.68
C LYS A 101 12.27 -11.14 -24.61
N LYS A 102 13.49 -11.07 -24.08
CA LYS A 102 14.72 -11.27 -24.87
C LYS A 102 14.79 -12.68 -25.48
N LYS A 103 14.40 -13.71 -24.71
CA LYS A 103 14.34 -15.09 -25.23
C LYS A 103 13.32 -15.24 -26.35
N LEU A 104 12.17 -14.56 -26.25
CA LEU A 104 11.14 -14.57 -27.27
C LEU A 104 11.63 -13.91 -28.57
N GLU A 105 12.25 -12.73 -28.48
CA GLU A 105 12.84 -12.04 -29.65
C GLU A 105 13.90 -12.91 -30.36
N ASN A 106 14.76 -13.59 -29.57
CA ASN A 106 15.73 -14.53 -30.12
C ASN A 106 15.06 -15.71 -30.84
N LEU A 107 14.03 -16.31 -30.23
CA LEU A 107 13.28 -17.43 -30.82
C LEU A 107 12.55 -17.02 -32.10
N GLU A 108 11.94 -15.84 -32.16
CA GLU A 108 11.34 -15.31 -33.38
C GLU A 108 12.36 -15.19 -34.52
N SER A 109 13.56 -14.67 -34.23
CA SER A 109 14.62 -14.53 -35.23
C SER A 109 15.11 -15.89 -35.75
N LEU A 110 15.26 -16.88 -34.86
CA LEU A 110 15.66 -18.24 -35.21
C LEU A 110 14.59 -18.92 -36.05
N ASN A 111 13.32 -18.81 -35.65
CA ASN A 111 12.20 -19.38 -36.38
C ASN A 111 12.09 -18.77 -37.78
N TYR A 112 12.23 -17.45 -37.92
CA TYR A 112 12.25 -16.79 -39.22
C TYR A 112 13.35 -17.35 -40.13
N PHE A 113 14.58 -17.51 -39.59
CA PHE A 113 15.70 -18.09 -40.33
C PHE A 113 15.44 -19.54 -40.76
N GLU A 114 14.94 -20.37 -39.84
CA GLU A 114 14.67 -21.79 -40.07
C GLU A 114 13.56 -22.00 -41.10
N VAL A 115 12.46 -21.24 -40.99
CA VAL A 115 11.36 -21.26 -41.97
C VAL A 115 11.87 -20.86 -43.35
N ASN A 116 12.69 -19.81 -43.46
CA ASN A 116 13.25 -19.39 -44.73
C ASN A 116 14.19 -20.43 -45.34
N LYS A 117 15.03 -21.06 -44.51
CA LYS A 117 15.91 -22.16 -44.93
C LYS A 117 15.10 -23.38 -45.41
N SER A 118 14.05 -23.75 -44.68
CA SER A 118 13.14 -24.84 -45.03
C SER A 118 12.48 -24.60 -46.39
N ARG A 119 11.91 -23.40 -46.61
CA ARG A 119 11.33 -23.01 -47.91
C ARG A 119 12.32 -23.10 -49.08
N ASN A 120 13.58 -22.70 -48.86
CA ASN A 120 14.63 -22.80 -49.89
C ASN A 120 14.95 -24.28 -50.22
N LEU A 121 15.07 -25.13 -49.19
CA LEU A 121 15.27 -26.57 -49.35
C LEU A 121 14.09 -27.22 -50.09
N GLU A 122 12.86 -26.87 -49.72
CA GLU A 122 11.64 -27.36 -50.38
C GLU A 122 11.62 -27.01 -51.88
N ALA A 123 12.01 -25.79 -52.24
CA ALA A 123 12.13 -25.37 -53.63
C ALA A 123 13.19 -26.18 -54.39
N LYS A 124 14.34 -26.46 -53.76
CA LYS A 124 15.42 -27.29 -54.36
C LYS A 124 14.98 -28.74 -54.54
N VAL A 125 14.33 -29.32 -53.53
CA VAL A 125 13.80 -30.69 -53.57
C VAL A 125 12.74 -30.81 -54.67
N SER A 126 11.84 -29.82 -54.79
CA SER A 126 10.83 -29.79 -55.84
C SER A 126 11.45 -29.74 -57.24
N LYS A 127 12.51 -28.94 -57.45
CA LYS A 127 13.27 -28.92 -58.71
C LYS A 127 13.92 -30.27 -59.01
N LEU A 128 14.56 -30.89 -58.03
CA LEU A 128 15.19 -32.21 -58.19
C LEU A 128 14.15 -33.28 -58.53
N LYS A 129 13.00 -33.27 -57.84
CA LYS A 129 11.88 -34.18 -58.11
C LYS A 129 11.38 -34.05 -59.55
N MET A 130 11.21 -32.82 -60.05
CA MET A 130 10.84 -32.59 -61.45
C MET A 130 11.85 -33.20 -62.43
N LEU A 131 13.15 -33.01 -62.18
CA LEU A 131 14.21 -33.59 -63.01
C LEU A 131 14.19 -35.13 -62.99
N CYS A 132 14.00 -35.74 -61.82
CA CYS A 132 13.87 -37.20 -61.69
C CYS A 132 12.63 -37.75 -62.43
N MET A 133 11.49 -37.07 -62.36
CA MET A 133 10.29 -37.50 -63.10
C MET A 133 10.51 -37.39 -64.62
N LEU A 134 11.20 -36.35 -65.08
CA LEU A 134 11.55 -36.18 -66.48
C LEU A 134 12.49 -37.28 -66.96
N SER A 135 13.55 -37.59 -66.21
CA SER A 135 14.49 -38.65 -66.56
C SER A 135 13.84 -40.03 -66.54
N PHE A 136 12.96 -40.30 -65.57
CA PHE A 136 12.20 -41.54 -65.51
C PHE A 136 11.29 -41.71 -66.74
N THR A 137 10.62 -40.64 -67.17
CA THR A 137 9.77 -40.67 -68.37
C THR A 137 10.58 -40.99 -69.63
N VAL A 138 11.74 -40.35 -69.81
CA VAL A 138 12.65 -40.63 -70.94
C VAL A 138 13.16 -42.07 -70.89
N PHE A 139 13.53 -42.57 -69.71
CA PHE A 139 14.00 -43.93 -69.53
C PHE A 139 12.94 -44.97 -69.93
N VAL A 140 11.69 -44.80 -69.53
CA VAL A 140 10.59 -45.71 -69.90
C VAL A 140 10.38 -45.73 -71.42
N ILE A 141 10.39 -44.56 -72.07
CA ILE A 141 10.28 -44.47 -73.54
C ILE A 141 11.42 -45.22 -74.23
N PHE A 142 12.65 -45.04 -73.75
CA PHE A 142 13.83 -45.72 -74.27
C PHE A 142 13.76 -47.25 -74.13
N VAL A 143 13.35 -47.75 -72.95
CA VAL A 143 13.17 -49.18 -72.71
C VAL A 143 12.12 -49.75 -73.66
N VAL A 144 10.96 -49.11 -73.80
CA VAL A 144 9.91 -49.57 -74.74
C VAL A 144 10.40 -49.60 -76.18
N ALA A 145 11.21 -48.63 -76.61
CA ALA A 145 11.76 -48.58 -77.96
C ALA A 145 12.78 -49.71 -78.25
N ILE A 146 13.50 -50.21 -77.24
CA ILE A 146 14.46 -51.32 -77.40
C ILE A 146 13.75 -52.68 -77.48
N PHE A 147 12.70 -52.87 -76.68
CA PHE A 147 12.00 -54.16 -76.57
C PHE A 147 10.80 -54.31 -77.53
N LYS A 148 10.66 -53.39 -78.50
CA LYS A 148 9.61 -53.41 -79.52
C LYS A 148 10.22 -53.68 -80.89
#